data_AF-A0AAV0WU58-F1
#
_entry.id   AF-A0AAV0WU58-F1
#
_cell.length_a   1.000
_cell.length_b   1.000
_cell.length_c   1.000
_cell.angle_alpha   90.00
_cell.angle_beta   90.00
_cell.angle_gamma   90.00
#
_symmetry.space_group_name_H-M   'P 1'
#
loop_
_entity.id
_entity.type
_entity.pdbx_description
1 polymer ?
#
loop_
_entity_poly.entity_id
_entity_poly.type
_entity_poly.pdbx_seq_one_letter_code
_entity_poly.pdbx_strand_id
1 'polypeptide(L)'
;MSHSELFYEKLISIYDNQDKKKPESQEDYDKALNEINDAKLNLVINVKHIIFKRKTKTENIIYVVPYENYFEKIEESHKATGHGGRDKVEQYLKNKYNIPRITIQIFIDLCTTCNVKKSKPCKAVVVKTILSADFNSRGKIYLIDFQSTSDGHFKWVRNYQDHITKYLYLRPLTSKRATEVSHELLKNFLEQGAPQILQSDNLKVHGRPRHPQSQGSVERSNQDVENMLRA
;
A
#
# COMPACT_ATOMS: atom_id res chain seq x y z
N MET A 1 13.85 -2.49 25.85
CA MET A 1 12.40 -2.35 26.07
C MET A 1 11.70 -3.60 25.57
N SER A 2 10.97 -4.28 26.44
CA SER A 2 10.19 -5.48 26.10
C SER A 2 8.97 -5.13 25.25
N HIS A 3 8.37 -6.13 24.60
CA HIS A 3 7.20 -5.92 23.74
C HIS A 3 5.97 -5.44 24.52
N SER A 4 5.85 -5.92 25.76
CA SER A 4 4.81 -5.49 26.71
C SER A 4 5.04 -4.07 27.22
N GLU A 5 6.28 -3.70 27.56
CA GLU A 5 6.63 -2.32 27.94
C GLU A 5 6.25 -1.33 26.84
N LEU A 6 6.67 -1.59 25.59
CA LEU A 6 6.36 -0.71 24.45
C LEU A 6 4.85 -0.61 24.18
N PHE A 7 4.12 -1.72 24.39
CA PHE A 7 2.67 -1.74 24.27
C PHE A 7 2.00 -0.83 25.30
N TYR A 8 2.42 -0.94 26.56
CA TYR A 8 1.85 -0.13 27.65
C TYR A 8 2.26 1.34 27.56
N GLU A 9 3.50 1.65 27.19
CA GLU A 9 3.93 3.03 26.92
C GLU A 9 3.09 3.68 25.82
N LYS A 10 2.88 2.99 24.69
CA LYS A 10 2.02 3.51 23.62
C LYS A 10 0.59 3.69 24.09
N LEU A 11 0.07 2.77 24.87
CA LEU A 11 -1.28 2.86 25.36
C LEU A 11 -1.45 4.05 26.32
N ILE A 12 -0.57 4.22 27.30
CA ILE A 12 -0.54 5.39 28.20
C ILE A 12 -0.49 6.69 27.39
N SER A 13 0.39 6.77 26.39
CA SER A 13 0.51 7.97 25.55
C SER A 13 -0.79 8.34 24.82
N ILE A 14 -1.65 7.38 24.47
CA ILE A 14 -2.92 7.67 23.81
C ILE A 14 -3.93 8.24 24.81
N TYR A 15 -4.00 7.69 26.02
CA TYR A 15 -4.91 8.18 27.05
C TYR A 15 -4.48 9.55 27.59
N ASP A 16 -3.18 9.77 27.83
CA ASP A 16 -2.65 11.07 28.28
C ASP A 16 -2.87 12.19 27.24
N ASN A 17 -2.94 11.85 25.95
CA ASN A 17 -3.27 12.80 24.88
C ASN A 17 -4.78 13.04 24.72
N GLN A 18 -5.65 12.17 25.25
CA GLN A 18 -7.10 12.40 25.30
C GLN A 18 -7.47 13.39 26.42
N ASP A 19 -6.74 13.39 27.54
CA ASP A 19 -6.96 14.29 28.69
C ASP A 19 -6.59 15.77 28.45
N LYS A 20 -6.07 16.12 27.26
CA LYS A 20 -5.90 17.53 26.87
C LYS A 20 -7.19 18.22 26.44
N LYS A 21 -8.32 17.50 26.35
CA LYS A 21 -9.65 18.12 26.40
C LYS A 21 -10.04 18.31 27.87
N LYS A 22 -9.64 19.43 28.47
CA LYS A 22 -10.09 19.82 29.81
C LYS A 22 -11.64 19.87 29.82
N PRO A 23 -12.32 19.26 30.80
CA PRO A 23 -13.70 19.65 31.09
C PRO A 23 -13.66 21.09 31.60
N GLU A 24 -14.24 22.01 30.83
CA GLU A 24 -14.20 23.45 31.13
C GLU A 24 -15.32 23.90 32.10
N SER A 25 -16.19 22.99 32.57
CA SER A 25 -17.27 23.32 33.49
C SER A 25 -17.51 22.28 34.59
N GLN A 26 -18.08 22.72 35.73
CA GLN A 26 -18.51 21.84 36.83
C GLN A 26 -19.59 20.84 36.37
N GLU A 27 -20.44 21.24 35.43
CA GLU A 27 -21.48 20.37 34.83
C GLU A 27 -20.86 19.21 34.05
N ASP A 28 -19.74 19.43 33.35
CA ASP A 28 -19.03 18.36 32.63
C ASP A 28 -18.41 17.34 33.59
N TYR A 29 -17.91 17.81 34.74
CA TYR A 29 -17.39 16.94 35.79
C TYR A 29 -18.49 16.10 36.42
N ASP A 30 -19.61 16.72 36.79
CA ASP A 30 -20.75 16.02 37.40
C ASP A 30 -21.38 15.02 36.42
N LYS A 31 -21.42 15.35 35.13
CA LYS A 31 -21.83 14.43 34.06
C LYS A 31 -20.89 13.23 33.95
N ALA A 32 -19.57 13.45 33.93
CA ALA A 32 -18.59 12.37 33.91
C ALA A 32 -18.69 11.48 35.16
N LEU A 33 -18.94 12.07 36.33
CA LEU A 33 -19.12 11.33 37.58
C LEU A 33 -20.38 10.44 37.54
N ASN A 34 -21.47 10.96 36.98
CA ASN A 34 -22.72 10.21 36.81
C ASN A 34 -22.54 9.06 35.80
N GLU A 35 -21.83 9.28 34.69
CA GLU A 35 -21.49 8.22 33.74
C GLU A 35 -20.62 7.12 34.37
N ILE A 36 -19.66 7.49 35.23
CA ILE A 36 -18.83 6.53 35.99
C ILE A 36 -19.70 5.75 36.99
N ASN A 37 -20.63 6.42 37.67
CA ASN A 37 -21.52 5.77 38.65
C ASN A 37 -22.52 4.82 37.97
N ASP A 38 -23.07 5.19 36.81
CA ASP A 38 -23.90 4.32 35.98
C ASP A 38 -23.12 3.13 35.44
N ALA A 39 -21.86 3.32 35.04
CA ALA A 39 -20.98 2.24 34.63
C ALA A 39 -20.71 1.26 35.79
N LYS A 40 -20.51 1.77 37.02
CA LYS A 40 -20.36 0.94 38.23
C LYS A 40 -21.63 0.14 38.56
N LEU A 41 -22.82 0.70 38.34
CA LEU A 41 -24.11 0.02 38.52
C LEU A 41 -24.28 -1.21 37.60
N ASN A 42 -23.53 -1.24 36.49
CA ASN A 42 -23.51 -2.32 35.51
C ASN A 42 -22.44 -3.38 35.79
N LEU A 43 -21.76 -3.37 36.93
CA LEU A 43 -20.75 -4.37 37.30
C LEU A 43 -21.20 -5.20 38.50
N VAL A 44 -20.89 -6.50 38.48
CA VAL A 44 -21.06 -7.40 39.62
C VAL A 44 -19.68 -7.86 40.08
N ILE A 45 -19.38 -7.67 41.36
CA ILE A 45 -18.11 -8.07 41.97
C ILE A 45 -18.28 -9.46 42.58
N ASN A 46 -17.56 -10.44 42.05
CA ASN A 46 -17.32 -11.72 42.73
C ASN A 46 -15.90 -11.67 43.32
N VAL A 47 -15.63 -12.41 44.39
CA VAL A 47 -14.42 -12.37 45.23
C VAL A 47 -13.09 -12.52 44.44
N LYS A 48 -13.15 -12.89 43.14
CA LYS A 48 -12.00 -13.00 42.23
C LYS A 48 -12.12 -12.23 40.90
N HIS A 49 -13.32 -11.80 40.48
CA HIS A 49 -13.55 -11.27 39.13
C HIS A 49 -14.62 -10.18 39.10
N ILE A 50 -14.43 -9.21 38.20
CA ILE A 50 -15.41 -8.19 37.86
C ILE A 50 -16.07 -8.59 36.53
N ILE A 51 -17.41 -8.65 36.50
CA ILE A 51 -18.19 -9.00 35.32
C ILE A 51 -19.21 -7.91 34.99
N PHE A 52 -19.56 -7.78 33.71
CA PHE A 52 -20.71 -6.97 33.31
C PHE A 52 -22.01 -7.63 33.75
N LYS A 53 -22.95 -6.80 34.21
CA LYS A 53 -24.30 -7.19 34.62
C LYS A 53 -25.02 -7.79 33.42
N ARG A 54 -25.50 -9.02 33.61
CA ARG A 54 -26.27 -9.75 32.62
C ARG A 54 -27.72 -9.29 32.67
N LYS A 55 -28.35 -9.07 31.52
CA LYS A 55 -29.79 -8.79 31.43
C LYS A 55 -30.60 -10.09 31.46
N THR A 56 -30.03 -11.17 30.93
CA THR A 56 -30.67 -12.49 30.85
C THR A 56 -29.74 -13.61 31.31
N LYS A 57 -30.31 -14.75 31.74
CA LYS A 57 -29.54 -15.94 32.14
C LYS A 57 -28.88 -16.68 30.97
N THR A 58 -29.18 -16.29 29.72
CA THR A 58 -28.63 -16.89 28.50
C THR A 58 -27.48 -16.09 27.89
N GLU A 59 -27.27 -14.83 28.32
CA GLU A 59 -26.16 -14.00 27.86
C GLU A 59 -24.79 -14.51 28.32
N ASN A 60 -23.78 -14.37 27.46
CA ASN A 60 -22.39 -14.68 27.78
C ASN A 60 -21.89 -13.82 28.97
N ILE A 61 -21.04 -14.41 29.79
CA ILE A 61 -20.37 -13.69 30.89
C ILE A 61 -19.19 -12.92 30.28
N ILE A 62 -19.25 -11.59 30.33
CA ILE A 62 -18.17 -10.71 29.87
C ILE A 62 -17.36 -10.27 31.09
N TYR A 63 -16.08 -10.63 31.11
CA TYR A 63 -15.15 -10.26 32.18
C TYR A 63 -14.50 -8.90 31.90
N VAL A 64 -14.45 -8.05 32.93
CA VAL A 64 -13.59 -6.86 32.92
C VAL A 64 -12.18 -7.32 33.22
N VAL A 65 -11.26 -7.00 32.30
CA VAL A 65 -9.85 -7.38 32.43
C VAL A 65 -9.08 -6.20 33.03
N PRO A 66 -8.27 -6.41 34.08
CA PRO A 66 -7.33 -5.40 34.54
C PRO A 66 -6.35 -5.00 33.44
N TYR A 67 -5.92 -3.74 33.46
CA TYR A 67 -5.05 -3.16 32.43
C TYR A 67 -3.76 -3.97 32.23
N GLU A 68 -3.20 -4.46 33.33
CA GLU A 68 -1.96 -5.25 33.43
C GLU A 68 -2.07 -6.59 32.68
N ASN A 69 -3.30 -7.05 32.41
CA ASN A 69 -3.57 -8.34 31.75
C ASN A 69 -4.02 -8.17 30.28
N TYR A 70 -4.12 -6.94 29.77
CA TYR A 70 -4.51 -6.71 28.37
C TYR A 70 -3.56 -7.36 27.38
N PHE A 71 -2.24 -7.25 27.61
CA PHE A 71 -1.24 -7.77 26.70
C PHE A 71 -1.40 -9.28 26.49
N GLU A 72 -1.46 -10.05 27.58
CA GLU A 72 -1.54 -11.51 27.54
C GLU A 72 -2.81 -12.00 26.85
N LYS A 73 -3.97 -11.39 27.17
CA LYS A 73 -5.26 -11.80 26.58
C LYS A 73 -5.37 -11.49 25.09
N ILE A 74 -4.78 -10.38 24.66
CA ILE A 74 -4.73 -10.03 23.23
C ILE A 74 -3.72 -10.92 22.51
N GLU A 75 -2.56 -11.20 23.10
CA GLU A 75 -1.55 -12.08 22.52
C GLU A 75 -2.09 -13.49 22.30
N GLU A 76 -2.73 -14.09 23.30
CA GLU A 76 -3.36 -15.39 23.22
C GLU A 76 -4.40 -15.44 22.08
N SER A 77 -5.27 -14.43 22.02
CA SER A 77 -6.32 -14.33 21.00
C SER A 77 -5.77 -14.08 19.60
N HIS A 78 -4.71 -13.29 19.49
CA HIS A 78 -4.05 -13.02 18.22
C HIS A 78 -3.35 -14.27 17.67
N LYS A 79 -2.69 -15.06 18.53
CA LYS A 79 -2.10 -16.36 18.16
C LYS A 79 -3.19 -17.37 17.79
N ALA A 80 -4.25 -17.49 18.58
CA ALA A 80 -5.36 -18.43 18.34
C ALA A 80 -6.11 -18.16 17.02
N THR A 81 -6.18 -16.91 16.58
CA THR A 81 -6.79 -16.52 15.30
C THR A 81 -5.83 -16.59 14.11
N GLY A 82 -4.61 -17.11 14.30
CA GLY A 82 -3.61 -17.23 13.24
C GLY A 82 -3.04 -15.88 12.81
N HIS A 83 -2.71 -15.00 13.78
CA HIS A 83 -2.34 -13.61 13.53
C HIS A 83 -3.45 -12.80 12.83
N GLY A 84 -4.70 -12.98 13.28
CA GLY A 84 -5.85 -12.26 12.75
C GLY A 84 -5.72 -10.74 12.90
N GLY A 85 -6.26 -10.01 11.92
CA GLY A 85 -6.38 -8.55 11.99
C GLY A 85 -7.34 -8.10 13.10
N ARG A 86 -7.41 -6.79 13.35
CA ARG A 86 -8.13 -6.17 14.48
C ARG A 86 -9.54 -6.71 14.65
N ASP A 87 -10.31 -6.74 13.58
CA ASP A 87 -11.73 -7.10 13.64
C ASP A 87 -11.93 -8.58 14.00
N LYS A 88 -11.02 -9.46 13.56
CA LYS A 88 -11.04 -10.89 13.91
C LYS A 88 -10.71 -11.11 15.39
N VAL A 89 -9.70 -10.40 15.90
CA VAL A 89 -9.30 -10.49 17.31
C VAL A 89 -10.39 -9.92 18.22
N GLU A 90 -10.99 -8.80 17.84
CA GLU A 90 -12.13 -8.19 18.56
C GLU A 90 -13.32 -9.14 18.61
N GLN A 91 -13.69 -9.77 17.48
CA GLN A 91 -14.78 -10.75 17.44
C GLN A 91 -14.50 -11.98 18.33
N TYR A 92 -13.24 -12.43 18.39
CA TYR A 92 -12.83 -13.53 19.25
C TYR A 92 -12.94 -13.17 20.74
N LEU A 93 -12.62 -11.93 21.10
CA LEU A 93 -12.66 -11.42 22.48
C LEU A 93 -14.07 -11.02 22.95
N LYS A 94 -14.95 -10.58 22.03
CA LYS A 94 -16.26 -9.96 22.31
C LYS A 94 -17.14 -10.73 23.31
N ASN A 95 -17.10 -12.06 23.28
CA ASN A 95 -17.93 -12.90 24.12
C ASN A 95 -17.29 -13.30 25.46
N LYS A 96 -16.03 -12.89 25.70
CA LYS A 96 -15.23 -13.29 26.88
C LYS A 96 -14.75 -12.10 27.69
N TYR A 97 -14.21 -11.08 27.03
CA TYR A 97 -13.50 -9.99 27.69
C TYR A 97 -13.92 -8.64 27.12
N ASN A 98 -14.02 -7.65 28.00
CA ASN A 98 -14.19 -6.25 27.60
C ASN A 98 -12.82 -5.59 27.47
N ILE A 99 -12.27 -5.58 26.25
CA ILE A 99 -11.00 -4.95 25.93
C ILE A 99 -11.24 -3.87 24.87
N PRO A 100 -10.77 -2.62 25.07
CA PRO A 100 -10.98 -1.54 24.11
C PRO A 100 -10.39 -1.86 22.73
N ARG A 101 -11.10 -1.46 21.67
CA ARG A 101 -10.66 -1.64 20.28
C ARG A 101 -9.31 -0.98 20.01
N ILE A 102 -9.04 0.17 20.61
CA ILE A 102 -7.78 0.90 20.45
C ILE A 102 -6.61 0.07 20.98
N THR A 103 -6.78 -0.60 22.12
CA THR A 103 -5.80 -1.50 22.73
C THR A 103 -5.44 -2.65 21.78
N ILE A 104 -6.43 -3.28 21.14
CA ILE A 104 -6.21 -4.36 20.16
C ILE A 104 -5.41 -3.85 18.95
N GLN A 105 -5.73 -2.64 18.46
CA GLN A 105 -5.03 -2.04 17.33
C GLN A 105 -3.54 -1.80 17.65
N ILE A 106 -3.23 -1.24 18.81
CA ILE A 106 -1.84 -0.99 19.25
C ILE A 106 -1.04 -2.29 19.25
N PHE A 107 -1.61 -3.36 19.81
CA PHE A 107 -0.94 -4.67 19.85
C PHE A 107 -0.61 -5.17 18.43
N ILE A 108 -1.57 -5.12 17.51
CA ILE A 108 -1.39 -5.59 16.12
C ILE A 108 -0.33 -4.76 15.39
N ASP A 109 -0.28 -3.45 15.65
CA ASP A 109 0.73 -2.57 15.06
C ASP A 109 2.13 -2.76 15.62
N LEU A 110 2.24 -3.34 16.81
CA LEU A 110 3.52 -3.73 17.39
C LEU A 110 3.96 -5.13 16.94
N CYS A 111 3.02 -6.04 16.67
CA CYS A 111 3.33 -7.43 16.32
C CYS A 111 4.37 -7.55 15.19
N THR A 112 5.53 -8.13 15.53
CA THR A 112 6.67 -8.28 14.60
C THR A 112 6.33 -9.17 13.41
N THR A 113 5.66 -10.30 13.65
CA THR A 113 5.23 -11.25 12.60
C THR A 113 4.30 -10.59 11.57
N CYS A 114 3.37 -9.76 12.04
CA CYS A 114 2.45 -9.02 11.17
C CYS A 114 3.17 -7.90 10.41
N ASN A 115 4.05 -7.16 11.09
CA ASN A 115 4.77 -6.04 10.49
C ASN A 115 5.72 -6.46 9.37
N VAL A 116 6.34 -7.65 9.44
CA VAL A 116 7.16 -8.18 8.34
C VAL A 116 6.31 -8.46 7.09
N LYS A 117 5.04 -8.86 7.27
CA LYS A 117 4.10 -9.15 6.17
C LYS A 117 3.38 -7.91 5.63
N LYS A 118 3.42 -6.78 6.35
CA LYS A 118 2.82 -5.53 5.87
C LYS A 118 3.60 -5.07 4.64
N SER A 119 2.94 -5.10 3.48
CA SER A 119 3.43 -4.41 2.29
C SER A 119 3.71 -2.96 2.66
N LYS A 120 4.94 -2.50 2.44
CA LYS A 120 5.22 -1.07 2.54
C LYS A 120 4.32 -0.41 1.50
N PRO A 121 3.49 0.57 1.85
CA PRO A 121 2.85 1.37 0.83
C PRO A 121 3.97 1.92 -0.05
N CYS A 122 4.00 1.54 -1.33
CA CYS A 122 4.75 2.28 -2.31
C CYS A 122 4.17 3.67 -2.23
N LYS A 123 4.87 4.59 -1.55
CA LYS A 123 4.60 6.02 -1.68
C LYS A 123 4.55 6.23 -3.18
N ALA A 124 3.40 6.66 -3.70
CA ALA A 124 3.31 7.05 -5.08
C ALA A 124 4.37 8.12 -5.25
N VAL A 125 5.52 7.74 -5.82
CA VAL A 125 6.50 8.71 -6.27
C VAL A 125 5.72 9.43 -7.34
N VAL A 126 5.33 10.67 -7.03
CA VAL A 126 4.81 11.57 -8.05
C VAL A 126 5.99 11.77 -8.98
N VAL A 127 6.09 10.92 -10.00
CA VAL A 127 7.01 11.12 -11.10
C VAL A 127 6.51 12.41 -11.72
N LYS A 128 7.20 13.52 -11.47
CA LYS A 128 7.01 14.74 -12.25
C LYS A 128 7.13 14.31 -13.70
N THR A 129 6.04 14.42 -14.46
CA THR A 129 6.07 14.24 -15.91
C THR A 129 7.25 15.04 -16.42
N ILE A 130 8.18 14.40 -17.11
CA ILE A 130 9.33 15.12 -17.63
C ILE A 130 8.78 16.02 -18.74
N LEU A 131 8.49 17.28 -18.44
CA LEU A 131 8.07 18.26 -19.41
C LEU A 131 9.27 18.48 -20.35
N SER A 132 9.21 17.93 -21.56
CA SER A 132 10.05 18.44 -22.63
C SER A 132 9.26 19.56 -23.30
N ALA A 133 9.90 20.69 -23.59
CA ALA A 133 9.16 21.89 -23.98
C ALA A 133 8.68 21.81 -25.45
N ASP A 134 9.43 21.13 -26.30
CA ASP A 134 9.30 21.24 -27.75
C ASP A 134 9.24 19.90 -28.49
N PHE A 135 8.70 19.92 -29.69
CA PHE A 135 8.78 18.80 -30.65
C PHE A 135 10.24 18.40 -30.90
N ASN A 136 10.47 17.09 -31.00
CA ASN A 136 11.77 16.48 -31.23
C ASN A 136 12.84 16.80 -30.18
N SER A 137 12.48 17.41 -29.04
CA SER A 137 13.42 17.58 -27.91
C SER A 137 13.81 16.24 -27.28
N ARG A 138 12.89 15.27 -27.27
CA ARG A 138 13.16 13.92 -26.79
C ARG A 138 12.43 12.87 -27.63
N GLY A 139 13.19 11.94 -28.18
CA GLY A 139 12.68 10.74 -28.82
C GLY A 139 12.82 9.54 -27.90
N LYS A 140 11.83 8.67 -27.87
CA LYS A 140 11.93 7.36 -27.21
C LYS A 140 11.86 6.23 -28.25
N ILE A 141 12.76 5.27 -28.17
CA ILE A 141 12.85 4.15 -29.12
C ILE A 141 12.64 2.80 -28.41
N TYR A 142 11.81 1.95 -29.00
CA TYR A 142 11.49 0.60 -28.53
C TYR A 142 11.49 -0.39 -29.69
N LEU A 143 11.74 -1.66 -29.34
CA LEU A 143 11.63 -2.80 -30.23
C LEU A 143 10.53 -3.71 -29.70
N ILE A 144 9.48 -3.89 -30.49
CA ILE A 144 8.34 -4.76 -30.21
C ILE A 144 8.61 -6.14 -30.82
N ASP A 145 8.35 -7.20 -30.06
CA ASP A 145 8.59 -8.59 -30.46
C ASP A 145 7.38 -9.16 -31.21
N PHE A 146 7.62 -9.54 -32.47
CA PHE A 146 6.64 -10.21 -33.32
C PHE A 146 7.14 -11.58 -33.79
N GLN A 147 8.16 -12.19 -33.16
CA GLN A 147 8.73 -13.46 -33.62
C GLN A 147 7.72 -14.61 -33.66
N SER A 148 6.75 -14.63 -32.73
CA SER A 148 5.68 -15.65 -32.69
C SER A 148 4.63 -15.46 -33.79
N THR A 149 4.55 -14.27 -34.36
CA THR A 149 3.53 -13.84 -35.34
C THR A 149 4.20 -12.95 -36.39
N SER A 150 5.29 -13.45 -36.98
CA SER A 150 6.12 -12.69 -37.91
C SER A 150 5.48 -12.63 -39.29
N ASP A 151 5.60 -11.48 -39.96
CA ASP A 151 5.22 -11.34 -41.37
C ASP A 151 6.45 -11.57 -42.27
N GLY A 152 6.51 -12.75 -42.90
CA GLY A 152 7.66 -13.18 -43.69
C GLY A 152 8.96 -13.15 -42.88
N HIS A 153 9.91 -12.30 -43.29
CA HIS A 153 11.20 -12.15 -42.61
C HIS A 153 11.19 -11.12 -41.47
N PHE A 154 10.11 -10.36 -41.31
CA PHE A 154 10.01 -9.29 -40.31
C PHE A 154 9.53 -9.85 -38.98
N LYS A 155 10.43 -9.84 -38.00
CA LYS A 155 10.22 -10.44 -36.67
C LYS A 155 10.05 -9.40 -35.57
N TRP A 156 10.29 -8.13 -35.89
CA TRP A 156 10.36 -7.05 -34.94
C TRP A 156 9.72 -5.81 -35.54
N VAL A 157 9.19 -4.94 -34.69
CA VAL A 157 8.76 -3.60 -35.09
C VAL A 157 9.48 -2.58 -34.24
N ARG A 158 10.19 -1.65 -34.87
CA ARG A 158 10.78 -0.50 -34.19
C ARG A 158 9.75 0.60 -34.06
N ASN A 159 9.42 0.95 -32.83
CA ASN A 159 8.62 2.11 -32.48
C ASN A 159 9.53 3.26 -32.04
N TYR A 160 9.51 4.37 -32.77
CA TYR A 160 10.04 5.65 -32.28
C TYR A 160 8.87 6.56 -31.95
N GLN A 161 8.84 7.07 -30.72
CA GLN A 161 7.83 8.01 -30.26
C GLN A 161 8.46 9.35 -29.91
N ASP A 162 7.94 10.44 -30.49
CA ASP A 162 8.21 11.78 -29.98
C ASP A 162 7.58 11.97 -28.60
N HIS A 163 8.35 12.49 -27.65
CA HIS A 163 7.91 12.60 -26.26
C HIS A 163 6.70 13.53 -26.05
N ILE A 164 6.53 14.58 -26.86
CA ILE A 164 5.49 15.60 -26.70
C ILE A 164 4.30 15.35 -27.59
N THR A 165 4.52 15.26 -28.89
CA THR A 165 3.41 15.03 -29.83
C THR A 165 2.86 13.62 -29.72
N LYS A 166 3.61 12.71 -29.08
CA LYS A 166 3.32 11.27 -29.02
C LYS A 166 3.27 10.61 -30.40
N TYR A 167 3.69 11.32 -31.44
CA TYR A 167 3.71 10.82 -32.81
C TYR A 167 4.62 9.60 -32.91
N LEU A 168 4.16 8.57 -33.62
CA LEU A 168 4.79 7.27 -33.73
C LEU A 168 5.35 7.03 -35.13
N TYR A 169 6.60 6.58 -35.20
CA TYR A 169 7.20 6.04 -36.42
C TYR A 169 7.43 4.56 -36.21
N LEU A 170 6.61 3.75 -36.89
CA LEU A 170 6.75 2.31 -36.91
C LEU A 170 7.56 1.89 -38.13
N ARG A 171 8.55 1.02 -37.93
CA ARG A 171 9.26 0.35 -39.03
C ARG A 171 9.41 -1.13 -38.73
N PRO A 172 9.02 -2.03 -39.65
CA PRO A 172 9.29 -3.45 -39.51
C PRO A 172 10.80 -3.70 -39.64
N LEU A 173 11.31 -4.64 -38.86
CA LEU A 173 12.70 -5.04 -38.82
C LEU A 173 12.83 -6.56 -38.91
N THR A 174 13.84 -7.01 -39.64
CA THR A 174 14.18 -8.43 -39.76
C THR A 174 15.02 -8.92 -38.58
N SER A 175 15.81 -8.02 -37.95
CA SER A 175 16.65 -8.33 -36.80
C SER A 175 16.71 -7.20 -35.76
N LYS A 176 17.14 -7.53 -34.54
CA LYS A 176 17.47 -6.54 -33.48
C LYS A 176 18.88 -5.97 -33.61
N ARG A 177 19.58 -6.23 -34.72
CA ARG A 177 20.99 -5.80 -34.86
C ARG A 177 21.05 -4.28 -34.82
N ALA A 178 21.97 -3.75 -34.01
CA ALA A 178 22.15 -2.31 -33.84
C ALA A 178 22.33 -1.59 -35.19
N THR A 179 22.98 -2.23 -36.16
CA THR A 179 23.18 -1.72 -37.53
C THR A 179 21.87 -1.47 -38.29
N GLU A 180 20.92 -2.41 -38.22
CA GLU A 180 19.62 -2.29 -38.89
C GLU A 180 18.77 -1.23 -38.19
N VAL A 181 18.75 -1.28 -36.85
CA VAL A 181 18.05 -0.28 -36.02
C VAL A 181 18.59 1.12 -36.27
N SER A 182 19.92 1.30 -36.35
CA SER A 182 20.53 2.61 -36.61
C SER A 182 20.21 3.14 -38.00
N HIS A 183 20.17 2.28 -39.02
CA HIS A 183 19.80 2.70 -40.37
C HIS A 183 18.34 3.18 -40.42
N GLU A 184 17.41 2.43 -39.84
CA GLU A 184 16.00 2.85 -39.80
C GLU A 184 15.79 4.08 -38.92
N LEU A 185 16.55 4.23 -37.83
CA LEU A 185 16.48 5.41 -36.97
C LEU A 185 17.03 6.66 -37.67
N LEU A 186 18.13 6.51 -38.42
CA LEU A 186 18.73 7.61 -39.19
C LEU A 186 17.72 8.19 -40.19
N LYS A 187 16.88 7.35 -40.82
CA LYS A 187 15.81 7.84 -41.70
C LYS A 187 14.88 8.81 -40.98
N ASN A 188 14.43 8.46 -39.77
CA ASN A 188 13.60 9.37 -38.97
C ASN A 188 14.33 10.70 -38.66
N PHE A 189 15.64 10.64 -38.37
CA PHE A 189 16.44 11.84 -38.09
C PHE A 189 16.64 12.72 -39.31
N LEU A 190 16.73 12.13 -40.50
CA LEU A 190 16.81 12.87 -41.75
C LEU A 190 15.47 13.49 -42.13
N GLU A 191 14.35 12.88 -41.74
CA GLU A 191 13.01 13.42 -41.98
C GLU A 191 12.65 14.59 -41.05
N GLN A 192 13.10 14.55 -39.79
CA GLN A 192 12.55 15.44 -38.73
C GLN A 192 13.60 16.14 -37.87
N GLY A 193 14.86 15.84 -38.11
CA GLY A 193 15.98 16.20 -37.24
C GLY A 193 16.26 15.11 -36.19
N ALA A 194 17.50 15.09 -35.70
CA ALA A 194 17.86 14.26 -34.56
C ALA A 194 17.38 14.91 -33.24
N PRO A 195 16.85 14.12 -32.30
CA PRO A 195 16.42 14.66 -31.03
C PRO A 195 17.60 15.06 -30.16
N GLN A 196 17.38 16.03 -29.26
CA GLN A 196 18.40 16.40 -28.26
C GLN A 196 18.67 15.24 -27.29
N ILE A 197 17.62 14.47 -26.95
CA ILE A 197 17.71 13.30 -26.08
C ILE A 197 17.05 12.12 -26.77
N LEU A 198 17.82 11.07 -27.05
CA LEU A 198 17.28 9.78 -27.48
C LEU A 198 17.32 8.81 -26.30
N GLN A 199 16.16 8.30 -25.91
CA GLN A 199 16.04 7.31 -24.83
C GLN A 199 15.65 5.94 -25.40
N SER A 200 16.48 4.92 -25.16
CA SER A 200 16.14 3.52 -25.44
C SER A 200 16.03 2.76 -24.12
N ASP A 201 14.94 2.02 -23.94
CA ASP A 201 14.70 1.33 -22.67
C ASP A 201 15.21 -0.11 -22.63
N ASN A 202 16.09 -0.46 -23.57
CA ASN A 202 16.56 -1.84 -23.77
C ASN A 202 18.08 -1.97 -23.95
N LEU A 203 18.88 -1.24 -23.17
CA LEU A 203 20.23 -1.69 -22.83
C LEU A 203 20.20 -2.23 -21.40
N LYS A 204 20.20 -3.57 -21.27
CA LYS A 204 20.54 -4.27 -20.03
C LYS A 204 21.99 -3.90 -19.67
N VAL A 205 22.20 -2.78 -19.01
CA VAL A 205 23.38 -2.51 -18.20
C VAL A 205 22.86 -2.47 -16.76
N HIS A 206 23.40 -3.34 -15.92
CA HIS A 206 23.01 -3.47 -14.52
C HIS A 206 23.00 -2.10 -13.83
N GLY A 207 21.79 -1.57 -13.55
CA GLY A 207 21.63 -0.24 -12.99
C GLY A 207 20.18 0.08 -12.61
N ARG A 208 19.78 -0.38 -11.43
CA ARG A 208 18.50 -0.20 -10.70
C ARG A 208 17.27 -1.00 -11.19
N PRO A 209 16.43 -1.51 -10.25
CA PRO A 209 15.18 -2.20 -10.57
C PRO A 209 14.23 -1.31 -11.38
N ARG A 210 13.51 -1.93 -12.32
CA ARG A 210 12.48 -1.28 -13.16
C ARG A 210 11.50 -0.49 -12.28
N HIS A 211 11.26 0.77 -12.64
CA HIS A 211 10.11 1.52 -12.17
C HIS A 211 9.14 1.73 -13.34
N PRO A 212 8.04 0.96 -13.44
CA PRO A 212 7.14 0.97 -14.60
C PRO A 212 6.52 2.35 -14.91
N GLN A 213 6.43 3.23 -13.90
CA GLN A 213 5.64 4.46 -13.99
C GLN A 213 6.31 5.61 -14.76
N SER A 214 7.63 5.60 -15.01
CA SER A 214 8.29 6.62 -15.85
C SER A 214 8.17 6.36 -17.36
N GLN A 215 7.63 5.20 -17.76
CA GLN A 215 7.56 4.75 -19.16
C GLN A 215 6.16 4.35 -19.64
N GLY A 216 5.14 4.45 -18.78
CA GLY A 216 3.76 4.03 -19.11
C GLY A 216 3.11 4.73 -20.31
N SER A 217 3.67 5.83 -20.84
CA SER A 217 3.21 6.42 -22.11
C SER A 217 3.56 5.53 -23.30
N VAL A 218 4.77 4.97 -23.32
CA VAL A 218 5.21 4.19 -24.47
C VAL A 218 4.85 2.73 -24.30
N GLU A 219 4.83 2.20 -23.08
CA GLU A 219 4.29 0.85 -22.83
C GLU A 219 2.83 0.75 -23.31
N ARG A 220 1.99 1.77 -23.04
CA ARG A 220 0.63 1.85 -23.59
C ARG A 220 0.63 1.91 -25.11
N SER A 221 1.44 2.79 -25.70
CA SER A 221 1.55 2.90 -27.15
C SER A 221 2.01 1.59 -27.81
N ASN A 222 2.93 0.85 -27.21
CA ASN A 222 3.36 -0.45 -27.72
C ASN A 222 2.22 -1.46 -27.66
N GLN A 223 1.45 -1.48 -26.58
CA GLN A 223 0.26 -2.34 -26.47
C GLN A 223 -0.78 -2.00 -27.54
N ASP A 224 -1.03 -0.71 -27.77
CA ASP A 224 -1.96 -0.26 -28.82
C ASP A 224 -1.50 -0.73 -30.20
N VAL A 225 -0.19 -0.58 -30.50
CA VAL A 225 0.41 -1.06 -31.76
C VAL A 225 0.31 -2.57 -31.89
N GLU A 226 0.60 -3.32 -30.83
CA GLU A 226 0.45 -4.78 -30.83
C GLU A 226 -0.99 -5.21 -31.10
N ASN A 227 -1.95 -4.55 -30.46
CA ASN A 227 -3.37 -4.85 -30.64
C ASN A 227 -3.83 -4.54 -32.07
N MET A 228 -3.40 -3.41 -32.64
CA MET A 228 -3.75 -3.01 -34.01
C MET A 228 -3.15 -3.94 -35.07
N LEU A 229 -1.92 -4.41 -34.87
CA LEU A 229 -1.23 -5.27 -35.84
C LEU A 229 -1.64 -6.76 -35.75
N ARG A 230 -2.31 -7.16 -34.66
CA ARG A 230 -2.82 -8.53 -34.46
C ARG A 230 -4.31 -8.70 -34.78
N ALA A 231 -5.03 -7.59 -35.01
CA ALA A 231 -6.44 -7.57 -35.38
C ALA A 231 -6.63 -7.91 -36.87
#